data_AF-A0A3N7FPY9-F1
#
_entry.id   AF-A0A3N7FPY9-F1
#
_cell.length_a   1.000
_cell.length_b   1.000
_cell.length_c   1.000
_cell.angle_alpha   90.00
_cell.angle_beta   90.00
_cell.angle_gamma   90.00
#
_symmetry.space_group_name_H-M   'P 1'
#
loop_
_entity.id
_entity.type
_entity.pdbx_description
1 polymer ?
#
loop_
_entity_poly.entity_id
_entity_poly.type
_entity_poly.pdbx_seq_one_letter_code
_entity_poly.pdbx_strand_id
1 'polypeptide(L)' 'MNSKIKLELTWPGKQKRPRLEPRILLEDKTLSHHAVSRAVPDLVEQATAGSAPTPFDDNLLIQGDNLLALKALECWCRCN' A
#
# COMPACT_ATOMS: atom_id res chain seq x y z
N MET A 1 -32.98 -25.83 -18.26
CA MET A 1 -31.97 -26.11 -17.22
C MET A 1 -30.58 -25.94 -17.82
N ASN A 2 -30.06 -24.71 -17.83
CA ASN A 2 -28.72 -24.40 -18.33
C ASN A 2 -27.73 -24.60 -17.19
N SER A 3 -27.14 -25.80 -17.10
CA SER A 3 -26.11 -26.12 -16.11
C SER A 3 -24.83 -25.37 -16.48
N LYS A 4 -24.65 -24.19 -15.89
CA LYS A 4 -23.48 -23.32 -16.07
C LYS A 4 -22.22 -24.11 -15.68
N ILE A 5 -21.46 -24.59 -16.67
CA ILE A 5 -20.19 -25.27 -16.44
C ILE A 5 -19.23 -24.26 -15.82
N LYS A 6 -18.86 -24.47 -14.56
CA LYS A 6 -17.93 -23.61 -13.85
C LYS A 6 -16.53 -24.21 -13.98
N LEU A 7 -15.74 -23.64 -14.89
CA LEU A 7 -14.33 -23.98 -15.03
C LEU A 7 -13.56 -23.35 -13.87
N GLU A 8 -13.24 -24.14 -12.85
CA GLU A 8 -12.42 -23.72 -11.73
C GLU A 8 -11.21 -24.62 -11.53
N LEU A 9 -10.05 -24.03 -11.28
CA LEU A 9 -8.85 -24.75 -10.89
C LEU A 9 -8.97 -25.19 -9.43
N THR A 10 -8.76 -26.48 -9.13
CA THR A 10 -8.76 -27.02 -7.76
C THR A 10 -7.40 -27.61 -7.43
N TRP A 11 -6.86 -27.28 -6.25
CA TRP A 11 -5.59 -27.80 -5.75
C TRP A 11 -5.67 -28.01 -4.24
N PRO A 12 -4.85 -28.92 -3.66
CA PRO A 12 -4.83 -29.15 -2.22
C PRO A 12 -4.56 -27.85 -1.46
N GLY A 13 -5.40 -27.53 -0.47
CA GLY A 13 -5.24 -26.32 0.35
C GLY A 13 -5.88 -25.04 -0.20
N LYS A 14 -6.49 -25.05 -1.41
CA LYS A 14 -7.19 -23.88 -2.00
C LYS A 14 -8.22 -23.26 -1.04
N GLN A 15 -8.92 -24.10 -0.26
CA GLN A 15 -9.97 -23.69 0.68
C GLN A 15 -9.44 -23.35 2.08
N LYS A 16 -8.19 -23.70 2.40
CA LYS A 16 -7.58 -23.41 3.69
C LYS A 16 -7.07 -21.97 3.68
N ARG A 17 -7.95 -21.02 4.00
CA ARG A 17 -7.57 -19.61 4.20
C ARG A 17 -7.38 -19.33 5.69
N PRO A 18 -6.15 -19.31 6.22
CA PRO A 18 -5.92 -18.98 7.62
C PRO A 18 -6.34 -17.53 7.90
N ARG A 19 -7.11 -17.34 8.97
CA ARG A 19 -7.46 -16.00 9.46
C ARG A 19 -6.26 -15.44 10.23
N LEU A 20 -5.41 -14.71 9.54
CA LEU A 20 -4.36 -13.91 10.18
C LEU A 20 -4.98 -12.68 10.83
N GLU A 21 -4.59 -12.41 12.08
CA GLU A 21 -4.87 -11.15 12.76
C GLU A 21 -4.03 -10.02 12.14
N PRO A 22 -4.60 -8.81 12.00
CA PRO A 22 -3.86 -7.66 11.51
C PRO A 22 -2.79 -7.27 12.54
N ARG A 23 -1.59 -6.96 12.05
CA ARG A 23 -0.51 -6.40 12.90
C ARG A 23 -0.58 -4.88 12.88
N ILE A 24 -0.12 -4.25 13.95
CA ILE A 24 -0.01 -2.79 14.04
C ILE A 24 1.24 -2.35 13.27
N LEU A 25 1.10 -1.36 12.39
CA LEU A 25 2.23 -0.70 11.74
C LEU A 25 2.78 0.34 12.73
N LEU A 26 4.06 0.21 13.08
CA LEU A 26 4.76 1.16 13.92
C LEU A 26 5.78 1.91 13.06
N GLU A 27 5.67 3.23 13.01
CA GLU A 27 6.62 4.08 12.28
C GLU A 27 7.97 4.15 13.01
N ASP A 28 9.07 4.09 12.25
CA ASP A 28 10.42 4.39 12.74
C ASP A 28 10.93 5.67 12.10
N LYS A 29 10.94 6.75 12.90
CA LYS A 29 11.34 8.09 12.45
C LYS A 29 12.82 8.16 12.06
N THR A 30 13.65 7.23 12.53
CA THR A 30 15.08 7.22 12.23
C THR A 30 15.36 6.78 10.79
N LEU A 31 14.43 6.03 10.18
CA LEU A 31 14.53 5.51 8.82
C LEU A 31 13.77 6.36 7.79
N SER A 32 13.08 7.41 8.25
CA SER A 32 12.37 8.33 7.36
C SER A 32 13.38 9.15 6.56
N HIS A 33 13.48 8.87 5.27
CA HIS A 33 14.35 9.61 4.36
C HIS A 33 13.51 10.47 3.43
N HIS A 34 13.57 11.78 3.63
CA HIS A 34 12.99 12.76 2.72
C HIS A 34 14.11 13.54 2.06
N ALA A 35 13.93 13.84 0.78
CA ALA A 35 14.79 14.83 0.13
C ALA A 35 14.62 16.16 0.87
N VAL A 36 15.69 16.97 0.94
CA VAL A 36 15.63 18.29 1.59
C VAL A 36 14.47 19.07 1.01
N SER A 37 13.46 19.34 1.84
CA SER A 37 12.25 20.06 1.45
C SER A 37 12.67 21.42 0.90
N ARG A 38 12.67 21.55 -0.42
CA ARG A 38 12.72 22.88 -1.03
C ARG A 38 11.35 23.47 -0.77
N ALA A 39 11.25 24.71 -0.29
CA ALA A 39 9.96 25.38 -0.22
C ALA A 39 9.41 25.44 -1.65
N VAL A 40 8.27 24.79 -1.90
CA VAL A 40 7.73 24.69 -3.25
C VAL A 40 6.37 25.36 -3.31
N PRO A 41 6.16 26.24 -4.30
CA PRO A 41 4.85 26.75 -4.61
C PRO A 41 3.90 25.64 -5.07
N ASP A 42 2.62 25.98 -5.03
CA ASP A 42 1.47 25.14 -5.34
C ASP A 42 1.69 24.24 -6.59
N LEU A 43 1.23 23.00 -6.53
CA LEU A 43 1.55 21.93 -7.49
C LEU A 43 1.17 22.28 -8.95
N VAL A 44 0.23 23.21 -9.14
CA VAL A 44 -0.20 23.72 -10.44
C VAL A 44 0.87 24.59 -11.12
N GLU A 45 1.67 25.33 -10.36
CA GLU A 45 2.75 26.17 -10.91
C GLU A 45 3.99 25.36 -11.29
N GLN A 46 4.22 24.22 -10.63
CA GLN A 46 5.37 23.35 -10.93
C GLN A 46 5.20 22.54 -12.21
N ALA A 47 3.96 22.25 -12.62
CA ALA A 47 3.67 21.57 -13.88
C ALA A 47 3.84 22.50 -15.10
N THR A 48 3.83 23.82 -14.90
CA THR A 48 3.91 24.83 -15.98
C THR A 48 5.30 25.45 -16.11
N ALA A 49 6.06 25.55 -15.02
CA ALA A 49 7.49 25.82 -15.08
C ALA A 49 8.22 24.50 -15.38
N GLY A 50 9.12 24.44 -16.38
CA GLY A 50 9.90 23.24 -16.74
C GLY A 50 10.91 22.75 -15.69
N SER A 51 10.58 22.88 -14.40
CA SER A 51 11.33 22.43 -13.25
C SER A 51 10.91 21.01 -12.85
N ALA A 52 11.83 20.22 -12.31
CA ALA A 52 11.55 18.86 -11.86
C ALA A 52 10.46 18.86 -10.77
N PRO A 53 9.51 17.91 -10.81
CA PRO A 53 8.41 17.84 -9.85
C PRO A 53 8.96 17.63 -8.45
N THR A 54 8.30 18.22 -7.45
CA THR A 54 8.71 18.04 -6.07
C THR A 54 8.55 16.63 -5.60
N PRO A 55 9.48 16.15 -4.76
CA PRO A 55 9.39 14.82 -4.20
C PRO A 55 8.10 14.72 -3.38
N PHE A 56 7.24 13.78 -3.78
CA PHE A 56 6.11 13.34 -2.97
C PHE A 56 6.66 12.66 -1.71
N ASP A 57 6.31 13.20 -0.54
CA ASP A 57 6.74 12.67 0.76
C ASP A 57 5.84 11.52 1.28
N ASP A 58 4.87 11.08 0.47
CA ASP A 58 3.86 10.07 0.86
C ASP A 58 4.29 8.61 0.61
N ASN A 59 5.56 8.37 0.26
CA ASN A 59 6.05 7.01 0.03
C ASN A 59 6.24 6.26 1.34
N LEU A 60 5.66 5.06 1.45
CA LEU A 60 5.76 4.21 2.63
C LEU A 60 6.61 2.96 2.35
N LEU A 61 7.62 2.73 3.18
CA LEU A 61 8.39 1.48 3.19
C LEU A 61 7.95 0.63 4.38
N ILE A 62 7.42 -0.56 4.11
CA ILE A 62 7.00 -1.53 5.13
C ILE A 62 7.96 -2.72 5.12
N GLN A 63 8.64 -2.95 6.23
CA GLN A 63 9.50 -4.11 6.41
C GLN A 63 8.72 -5.26 7.05
N GLY A 64 8.65 -6.42 6.37
CA GLY A 64 8.03 -7.63 6.94
C GLY A 64 7.44 -8.58 5.90
N ASP A 65 6.53 -9.44 6.37
CA ASP A 65 5.75 -10.33 5.51
C ASP A 65 4.66 -9.54 4.76
N ASN A 66 4.67 -9.65 3.43
CA ASN A 66 3.73 -8.96 2.54
C ASN A 66 2.26 -9.24 2.89
N LEU A 67 1.91 -10.48 3.24
CA LEU A 67 0.51 -10.84 3.52
C LEU A 67 -0.01 -10.16 4.78
N LEU A 68 0.85 -9.99 5.78
CA LEU A 68 0.51 -9.31 7.02
C LEU A 68 0.50 -7.79 6.84
N ALA A 69 1.43 -7.25 6.07
CA ALA A 69 1.46 -5.83 5.71
C ALA A 69 0.17 -5.41 5.00
N LEU A 70 -0.27 -6.17 3.99
CA LEU A 70 -1.51 -5.89 3.27
C LEU A 70 -2.75 -5.95 4.15
N LYS A 71 -2.82 -6.91 5.09
CA LYS A 71 -3.92 -6.98 6.06
C LYS A 71 -3.94 -5.81 7.02
N ALA A 72 -2.76 -5.37 7.49
CA ALA A 72 -2.65 -4.20 8.35
C ALA A 72 -3.16 -2.94 7.65
N LEU A 73 -2.77 -2.73 6.38
CA LEU A 73 -3.24 -1.62 5.56
C LEU A 73 -4.76 -1.68 5.31
N GLU A 74 -5.32 -2.86 5.03
CA GLU A 74 -6.77 -3.02 4.86
C GLU A 74 -7.53 -2.63 6.14
N CYS A 75 -7.05 -3.05 7.31
CA CYS A 75 -7.66 -2.68 8.59
C CYS A 75 -7.54 -1.18 8.88
N TRP A 76 -6.40 -0.56 8.57
CA TRP A 76 -6.18 0.87 8.76
C TRP A 76 -7.17 1.70 7.93
N CYS A 77 -7.37 1.38 6.64
CA CYS A 77 -8.33 2.09 5.78
C CYS A 77 -9.79 1.90 6.18
N ARG A 78 -10.15 0.81 6.86
CA ARG A 78 -11.55 0.59 7.31
C ARG A 78 -11.89 1.33 8.60
N CYS A 79 -10.89 1.83 9.33
CA CYS A 79 -11.07 2.53 10.60
C CYS A 79 -11.04 4.07 10.47
N ASN A 80 -10.76 4.60 9.28
CA ASN A 80 -10.72 6.03 8.97
C ASN A 80 -11.87 6.38 8.00
#